data_AF-A0AAN8AA93-F1
#
_entry.id   AF-A0AAN8AA93-F1
#
_cell.length_a   1.000
_cell.length_b   1.000
_cell.length_c   1.000
_cell.angle_alpha   90.00
_cell.angle_beta   90.00
_cell.angle_gamma   90.00
#
_symmetry.space_group_name_H-M   'P 1'
#
loop_
_entity.id
_entity.type
_entity.pdbx_description
1 polymer ?
#
loop_
_entity_poly.entity_id
_entity_poly.type
_entity_poly.pdbx_seq_one_letter_code
_entity_poly.pdbx_strand_id
1 'polypeptide(L)'
;MGTLYSEMSFHERSLDYFIDLLHKDQLDETVQVEPLTKAIKYYQQLYSVHLADHTEDCTVQLADHIKFTQSVLDCMGVEVARLRAFLSAGQEGSNFAVLLKDLDTSCSDIKQFCKKIRRRMPGTDVVGVPAALNFGPQVSELLTECRRQHTRVVAVLQEVAAAGAQMVAQVAEQEGGLNALKLEDIACKALEQVYGSHGLNGTECLRQSCSTVITSMNKMATAMQEGEYDADKPQGQTPPVEARAATVRAEMTDAEGLGVKLEDRETVIKEVKKSLKIKGEELSEANVRLSLLEKKLDNSTKDADERVEKIQTKLDENLALLKKKEKEFEETMDALQADIDQLEAEKAELKQRINSQSKMTIEGLRAPAASGIANIVQGSAGGLPPSMAGPVQVVDSPLLRQQIEVQRLGIKHLKNENNRLKAEKMRAQLASLPPLCPAKLPQASKESSMPPEGLNTGIYRRTDQLLATLHKLSSEVKVVDITGKTAVSASAQMLEQTARMQNLSNALDKLKGEVAEHVVSHNPGAKAFSDFATFPVSSFVKAKEEKQGGSVFVGRVAIPCTRGQEQVHRLVLSRQQLHEVHRLLMA
;
A
#
# COMPACT_ATOMS: atom_id res chain seq x y z
N MET A 1 14.16 13.90 14.58
CA MET A 1 13.97 15.01 13.63
C MET A 1 12.51 15.27 13.27
N GLY A 2 11.74 14.32 12.72
CA GLY A 2 10.34 14.59 12.32
C GLY A 2 9.40 15.09 13.43
N THR A 3 9.65 14.72 14.69
CA THR A 3 8.90 15.21 15.87
C THR A 3 9.22 16.66 16.25
N LEU A 4 10.34 17.21 15.77
CA LEU A 4 10.79 18.59 16.06
C LEU A 4 10.34 19.57 14.97
N TYR A 5 9.61 19.10 13.96
CA TYR A 5 9.21 19.89 12.81
C TYR A 5 8.39 21.14 13.20
N SER A 6 7.47 21.02 14.15
CA SER A 6 6.67 22.16 14.62
C SER A 6 7.53 23.25 15.26
N GLU A 7 8.59 22.86 15.98
CA GLU A 7 9.54 23.78 16.60
C GLU A 7 10.49 24.39 15.56
N MET A 8 11.01 23.57 14.64
CA MET A 8 11.85 24.04 13.53
C MET A 8 11.10 25.01 12.62
N SER A 9 9.84 24.73 12.29
CA SER A 9 9.00 25.57 11.42
C SER A 9 8.82 27.00 11.95
N PHE A 10 8.85 27.20 13.28
CA PHE A 10 8.79 28.54 13.87
C PHE A 10 10.08 29.33 13.59
N HIS A 11 11.24 28.69 13.75
CA HIS A 11 12.53 29.31 13.48
C HIS A 11 12.80 29.48 11.98
N GLU A 12 12.32 28.56 11.12
CA GLU A 12 12.37 28.69 9.66
C GLU A 12 11.55 29.88 9.15
N ARG A 13 10.35 30.10 9.70
CA ARG A 13 9.53 31.28 9.37
C ARG A 13 10.23 32.61 9.68
N SER A 14 11.15 32.63 10.65
CA SER A 14 11.96 33.82 10.93
C SER A 14 12.96 34.07 9.81
N LEU A 15 13.52 33.02 9.19
CA LEU A 15 14.40 33.14 8.02
C LEU A 15 13.60 33.57 6.78
N ASP A 16 12.42 33.00 6.57
CA ASP A 16 11.52 33.37 5.47
C ASP A 16 11.20 34.87 5.50
N TYR A 17 11.01 35.44 6.70
CA TYR A 17 10.81 36.88 6.88
C TYR A 17 11.99 37.71 6.37
N PHE A 18 13.24 37.36 6.71
CA PHE A 18 14.42 38.08 6.22
C PHE A 18 14.63 37.90 4.71
N ILE A 19 14.33 36.72 4.17
CA ILE A 19 14.37 36.46 2.73
C ILE A 19 13.33 37.32 1.99
N ASP A 20 12.12 37.43 2.54
CA ASP A 20 11.06 38.27 1.98
C ASP A 20 11.42 39.76 2.02
N LEU A 21 12.03 40.24 3.11
CA LEU A 21 12.59 41.59 3.17
C LEU A 21 13.67 41.82 2.11
N LEU A 22 14.57 40.85 1.93
CA LEU A 22 15.61 40.93 0.89
C LEU A 22 14.99 40.98 -0.52
N HIS A 23 14.01 40.13 -0.82
CA HIS A 23 13.32 40.14 -2.11
C HIS A 23 12.55 41.44 -2.37
N LYS A 24 12.09 42.12 -1.31
CA LYS A 24 11.39 43.41 -1.38
C LYS A 24 12.33 44.61 -1.36
N ASP A 25 13.65 44.39 -1.27
CA ASP A 25 14.65 45.44 -1.09
C ASP A 25 14.38 46.30 0.18
N GLN A 26 13.89 45.65 1.23
CA GLN A 26 13.52 46.24 2.53
C GLN A 26 14.41 45.72 3.67
N LEU A 27 15.48 45.00 3.35
CA LEU A 27 16.46 44.53 4.33
C LEU A 27 17.54 45.60 4.50
N ASP A 28 17.28 46.59 5.36
CA ASP A 28 18.20 47.69 5.69
C ASP A 28 18.71 47.61 7.15
N GLU A 29 19.57 48.56 7.54
CA GLU A 29 20.17 48.65 8.87
C GLU A 29 19.17 48.89 10.02
N THR A 30 17.92 49.24 9.71
CA THR A 30 16.87 49.47 10.73
C THR A 30 16.12 48.19 11.09
N VAL A 31 16.30 47.11 10.33
CA VAL A 31 15.63 45.83 10.55
C VAL A 31 16.17 45.13 11.79
N GLN A 32 15.27 44.73 12.69
CA GLN A 32 15.64 44.01 13.91
C GLN A 32 16.09 42.57 13.60
N VAL A 33 17.34 42.26 13.90
CA VAL A 33 17.95 40.93 13.70
C VAL A 33 17.76 39.96 14.88
N GLU A 34 17.09 40.39 15.96
CA GLU A 34 16.84 39.59 17.16
C GLU A 34 16.20 38.21 16.89
N PRO A 35 15.20 38.09 15.98
CA PRO A 35 14.63 36.79 15.62
C PRO A 35 15.65 35.84 14.97
N LEU A 36 16.57 36.37 14.16
CA LEU A 36 17.64 35.59 13.53
C LEU A 36 18.61 35.04 14.58
N THR A 37 19.01 35.88 15.54
CA THR A 37 19.86 35.48 16.67
C THR A 37 19.20 34.36 17.49
N LYS A 38 17.88 34.44 17.72
CA LYS A 38 17.13 33.38 18.41
C LYS A 38 17.09 32.08 17.60
N ALA A 39 16.89 32.15 16.29
CA ALA A 39 16.93 30.98 15.41
C ALA A 39 18.31 30.31 15.41
N ILE A 40 19.39 31.08 15.32
CA ILE A 40 20.76 30.56 15.40
C ILE A 40 20.99 29.81 16.72
N LYS A 41 20.63 30.42 17.86
CA LYS A 41 20.75 29.78 19.19
C LYS A 41 19.96 28.49 19.28
N TYR A 42 18.74 28.48 18.73
CA TYR A 42 17.92 27.27 18.68
C TYR A 42 18.59 26.15 17.88
N TYR A 43 19.08 26.43 16.66
CA TYR A 43 19.74 25.41 15.84
C TYR A 43 21.05 24.92 16.45
N GLN A 44 21.80 25.78 17.14
CA GLN A 44 22.98 25.37 17.90
C GLN A 44 22.60 24.40 19.03
N GLN A 45 21.53 24.68 19.77
CA GLN A 45 21.03 23.79 20.81
C GLN A 45 20.51 22.47 20.22
N LEU A 46 19.73 22.54 19.15
CA LEU A 46 19.20 21.39 18.42
C LEU A 46 20.33 20.47 17.97
N TYR A 47 21.40 21.05 17.41
CA TYR A 47 22.59 20.34 17.00
C TYR A 47 23.25 19.62 18.19
N SER A 48 23.50 20.35 19.28
CA SER A 48 24.11 19.79 20.49
C SER A 48 23.31 18.66 21.13
N VAL A 49 21.98 18.66 21.02
CA VAL A 49 21.12 17.67 21.68
C VAL A 49 20.83 16.47 20.78
N HIS A 50 20.63 16.69 19.48
CA HIS A 50 20.12 15.65 18.58
C HIS A 50 21.12 15.18 17.53
N LEU A 51 22.20 15.93 17.30
CA LEU A 51 23.16 15.68 16.21
C LEU A 51 24.61 15.60 16.71
N ALA A 52 24.87 15.68 18.02
CA ALA A 52 26.22 15.65 18.57
C ALA A 52 26.98 14.34 18.29
N ASP A 53 26.27 13.22 18.16
CA ASP A 53 26.87 11.91 17.84
C ASP A 53 27.06 11.68 16.33
N HIS A 54 26.62 12.62 15.49
CA HIS A 54 26.74 12.49 14.04
C HIS A 54 28.18 12.79 13.60
N THR A 55 28.77 11.90 12.80
CA THR A 55 30.12 12.11 12.26
C THR A 55 30.13 13.31 11.32
N GLU A 56 30.88 14.35 11.68
CA GLU A 56 31.07 15.53 10.85
C GLU A 56 32.14 15.28 9.77
N ASP A 57 31.91 15.81 8.58
CA ASP A 57 32.95 15.90 7.57
C ASP A 57 33.96 16.97 8.00
N CYS A 58 35.16 16.53 8.40
CA CYS A 58 36.26 17.37 8.86
C CYS A 58 36.64 18.44 7.81
N THR A 59 36.49 18.15 6.52
CA THR A 59 36.73 19.10 5.43
C THR A 59 35.74 20.25 5.49
N VAL A 60 34.45 19.92 5.63
CA VAL A 60 33.37 20.92 5.73
C VAL A 60 33.50 21.70 7.03
N GLN A 61 33.76 21.02 8.14
CA GLN A 61 33.91 21.63 9.46
C GLN A 61 35.01 22.69 9.48
N LEU A 62 36.20 22.38 8.95
CA LEU A 62 37.31 23.33 8.88
C LEU A 62 37.03 24.45 7.86
N ALA A 63 36.45 24.14 6.70
CA ALA A 63 36.08 25.15 5.71
C ALA A 63 35.14 26.21 6.31
N ASP A 64 34.10 25.76 7.02
CA ASP A 64 33.13 26.65 7.66
C ASP A 64 33.71 27.38 8.86
N HIS A 65 34.64 26.76 9.60
CA HIS A 65 35.39 27.48 10.64
C HIS A 65 36.20 28.64 10.04
N ILE A 66 36.88 28.43 8.91
CA ILE A 66 37.63 29.51 8.24
C ILE A 66 36.71 30.63 7.74
N LYS A 67 35.54 30.30 7.18
CA LYS A 67 34.54 31.32 6.79
C LYS A 67 34.05 32.11 8.00
N PHE A 68 33.66 31.43 9.07
CA PHE A 68 33.23 32.05 10.32
C PHE A 68 34.30 32.99 10.88
N THR A 69 35.54 32.50 11.00
CA THR A 69 36.67 33.27 11.52
C THR A 69 36.92 34.51 10.66
N GLN A 70 36.82 34.42 9.33
CA GLN A 70 36.95 35.60 8.47
C GLN A 70 35.86 36.64 8.71
N SER A 71 34.59 36.22 8.75
CA SER A 71 33.46 37.11 9.04
C SER A 71 33.60 37.80 10.40
N VAL A 72 34.04 37.05 11.42
CA VAL A 72 34.34 37.63 12.74
C VAL A 72 35.47 38.66 12.66
N LEU A 73 36.56 38.35 11.97
CA LEU A 73 37.70 39.27 11.88
C LEU A 73 37.37 40.55 11.10
N ASP A 74 36.48 40.47 10.12
CA ASP A 74 35.97 41.66 9.42
C ASP A 74 35.06 42.48 10.34
N CYS A 75 34.18 41.83 11.11
CA CYS A 75 33.37 42.50 12.14
C CYS A 75 34.24 43.18 13.21
N MET A 76 35.21 42.46 13.78
CA MET A 76 36.16 43.02 14.76
C MET A 76 36.92 44.22 14.18
N GLY A 77 37.38 44.13 12.93
CA GLY A 77 38.08 45.24 12.26
C GLY A 77 37.21 46.48 12.10
N VAL A 78 35.95 46.31 11.68
CA VAL A 78 34.97 47.41 11.58
C VAL A 78 34.70 48.04 12.94
N GLU A 79 34.49 47.22 13.98
CA GLU A 79 34.21 47.72 15.32
C GLU A 79 35.40 48.44 15.94
N VAL A 80 36.61 47.91 15.77
CA VAL A 80 37.85 48.56 16.22
C VAL A 80 38.04 49.89 15.50
N ALA A 81 37.81 49.96 14.19
CA ALA A 81 37.90 51.21 13.43
C ALA A 81 36.85 52.23 13.90
N ARG A 82 35.61 51.78 14.16
CA ARG A 82 34.52 52.61 14.68
C ARG A 82 34.85 53.18 16.06
N LEU A 83 35.35 52.34 16.98
CA LEU A 83 35.75 52.76 18.32
C LEU A 83 36.93 53.74 18.31
N ARG A 84 37.91 53.56 17.42
CA ARG A 84 38.99 54.54 17.23
C ARG A 84 38.45 55.89 16.74
N ALA A 85 37.49 55.88 15.82
CA ALA A 85 36.86 57.10 15.32
C ALA A 85 36.05 57.85 16.39
N PHE A 86 35.59 57.16 17.44
CA PHE A 86 34.92 57.79 18.58
C PHE A 86 35.87 58.54 19.52
N LEU A 87 37.18 58.27 19.51
CA LEU A 87 38.12 58.89 20.46
C LEU A 87 38.37 60.37 20.14
N SER A 88 38.51 61.21 21.17
CA SER A 88 38.96 62.59 20.99
C SER A 88 40.40 62.65 20.44
N ALA A 89 40.70 63.68 19.65
CA ALA A 89 42.06 63.93 19.15
C ALA A 89 43.08 64.01 20.31
N GLY A 90 44.25 63.40 20.13
CA GLY A 90 45.33 63.38 21.13
C GLY A 90 45.27 62.24 22.15
N GLN A 91 44.27 61.35 22.09
CA GLN A 91 44.14 60.20 23.00
C GLN A 91 44.66 58.86 22.43
N GLU A 92 45.45 58.90 21.36
CA GLU A 92 46.01 57.73 20.67
C GLU A 92 46.95 56.88 21.56
N GLY A 93 47.53 57.48 22.61
CA GLY A 93 48.39 56.79 23.58
C GLY A 93 47.67 56.23 24.81
N SER A 94 46.33 56.32 24.87
CA SER A 94 45.57 55.78 26.01
C SER A 94 45.59 54.25 26.05
N ASN A 95 45.41 53.65 27.23
CA ASN A 95 45.37 52.19 27.40
C ASN A 95 44.32 51.53 26.49
N PHE A 96 43.16 52.17 26.35
CA PHE A 96 42.09 51.70 25.46
C PHE A 96 42.50 51.79 23.98
N ALA A 97 43.12 52.88 23.53
CA ALA A 97 43.62 53.00 22.16
C ALA A 97 44.71 51.96 21.84
N VAL A 98 45.60 51.69 22.79
CA VAL A 98 46.62 50.63 22.69
C VAL A 98 45.96 49.25 22.58
N LEU A 99 44.96 48.95 23.42
CA LEU A 99 44.19 47.72 23.32
C LEU A 99 43.55 47.55 21.93
N LEU A 100 42.92 48.60 21.39
CA LEU A 100 42.34 48.57 20.05
C LEU A 100 43.40 48.29 18.98
N LYS A 101 44.65 48.77 19.15
CA LYS A 101 45.77 48.47 18.26
C LYS A 101 46.24 47.01 18.37
N ASP A 102 46.29 46.47 19.59
CA ASP A 102 46.64 45.07 19.83
C ASP A 102 45.63 44.12 19.19
N LEU A 103 44.33 44.43 19.29
CA LEU A 103 43.25 43.63 18.68
C LEU A 103 43.33 43.62 17.15
N ASP A 104 43.61 44.76 16.53
CA ASP A 104 43.77 44.88 15.07
C ASP A 104 45.01 44.12 14.55
N THR A 105 46.09 44.15 15.33
CA THR A 105 47.28 43.33 15.07
C THR A 105 46.94 41.84 15.16
N SER A 106 46.24 41.45 16.22
CA SER A 106 45.75 40.07 16.40
C SER A 106 44.86 39.63 15.23
N CYS A 107 43.96 40.50 14.75
CA CYS A 107 43.14 40.23 13.59
C CYS A 107 43.98 39.96 12.34
N SER A 108 45.03 40.75 12.13
CA SER A 108 45.94 40.60 10.99
C SER A 108 46.69 39.27 11.04
N ASP A 109 47.17 38.86 12.21
CA ASP A 109 47.86 37.58 12.40
C ASP A 109 46.93 36.39 12.13
N ILE A 110 45.71 36.42 12.69
CA ILE A 110 44.71 35.36 12.46
C ILE A 110 44.32 35.28 10.98
N LYS A 111 44.17 36.43 10.29
CA LYS A 111 43.94 36.47 8.83
C LYS A 111 45.07 35.79 8.06
N GLN A 112 46.33 35.91 8.49
CA GLN A 112 47.45 35.21 7.87
C GLN A 112 47.36 33.69 8.08
N PHE A 113 46.99 33.21 9.27
CA PHE A 113 46.79 31.78 9.51
C PHE A 113 45.63 31.22 8.67
N CYS A 114 44.51 31.94 8.54
CA CYS A 114 43.42 31.55 7.65
C CYS A 114 43.90 31.40 6.19
N LYS A 115 44.75 32.31 5.70
CA LYS A 115 45.35 32.21 4.36
C LYS A 115 46.24 30.98 4.22
N LYS A 116 47.04 30.64 5.24
CA LYS A 116 47.88 29.44 5.25
C LYS A 116 47.04 28.16 5.20
N ILE A 117 46.02 28.04 6.04
CA ILE A 117 45.11 26.88 6.07
C ILE A 117 44.39 26.72 4.73
N ARG A 118 43.83 27.82 4.19
CA ARG A 118 43.07 27.82 2.93
C ARG A 118 43.87 27.30 1.73
N ARG A 119 45.18 27.55 1.68
CA ARG A 119 46.05 27.08 0.56
C ARG A 119 46.14 25.56 0.45
N ARG A 120 45.80 24.84 1.51
CA ARG A 120 45.85 23.36 1.61
C ARG A 120 44.46 22.75 1.80
N MET A 121 43.38 23.53 1.69
CA MET A 121 42.02 23.01 1.78
C MET A 121 41.63 22.25 0.51
N PRO A 122 40.97 21.09 0.61
CA PRO A 122 40.41 20.39 -0.53
C PRO A 122 39.49 21.26 -1.38
N GLY A 123 39.53 21.08 -2.72
CA GLY A 123 38.74 21.87 -3.68
C GLY A 123 39.53 22.97 -4.42
N THR A 124 40.85 23.07 -4.19
CA THR A 124 41.76 23.89 -4.99
C THR A 124 42.56 23.01 -5.94
N ASP A 125 42.62 23.34 -7.24
CA ASP A 125 43.37 22.61 -8.28
C ASP A 125 44.90 22.81 -8.16
N VAL A 126 45.47 22.55 -6.98
CA VAL A 126 46.88 22.71 -6.68
C VAL A 126 47.49 21.36 -6.33
N VAL A 127 48.63 21.04 -6.94
CA VAL A 127 49.39 19.80 -6.68
C VAL A 127 49.82 19.74 -5.22
N GLY A 128 49.55 18.63 -4.53
CA GLY A 128 49.91 18.42 -3.12
C GLY A 128 48.82 18.83 -2.11
N VAL A 129 47.62 19.17 -2.58
CA VAL A 129 46.43 19.37 -1.73
C VAL A 129 45.69 18.03 -1.55
N PRO A 130 45.29 17.66 -0.31
CA PRO A 130 44.60 16.40 -0.06
C PRO A 130 43.19 16.37 -0.66
N ALA A 131 42.66 15.16 -0.88
CA ALA A 131 41.30 14.97 -1.41
C ALA A 131 40.22 15.24 -0.37
N ALA A 132 40.53 15.01 0.91
CA ALA A 132 39.71 15.32 2.07
C ALA A 132 40.59 15.56 3.29
N LEU A 133 40.00 16.05 4.37
CA LEU A 133 40.64 16.16 5.67
C LEU A 133 40.04 15.18 6.66
N ASN A 134 40.86 14.73 7.61
CA ASN A 134 40.39 13.96 8.76
C ASN A 134 41.20 14.33 10.00
N PHE A 135 40.52 14.66 11.09
CA PHE A 135 41.16 14.97 12.37
C PHE A 135 40.28 14.53 13.53
N GLY A 136 40.91 14.26 14.68
CA GLY A 136 40.21 13.75 15.85
C GLY A 136 39.36 14.80 16.59
N PRO A 137 38.54 14.37 17.56
CA PRO A 137 37.63 15.25 18.31
C PRO A 137 38.35 16.39 19.06
N GLN A 138 39.63 16.21 19.41
CA GLN A 138 40.45 17.25 20.04
C GLN A 138 40.58 18.50 19.16
N VAL A 139 40.70 18.31 17.84
CA VAL A 139 40.77 19.43 16.88
C VAL A 139 39.39 20.08 16.73
N SER A 140 38.31 19.31 16.69
CA SER A 140 36.94 19.85 16.68
C SER A 140 36.61 20.67 17.94
N GLU A 141 37.08 20.23 19.11
CA GLU A 141 36.95 20.99 20.36
C GLU A 141 37.75 22.30 20.30
N LEU A 142 38.96 22.27 19.75
CA LEU A 142 39.78 23.47 19.52
C LEU A 142 39.08 24.48 18.58
N LEU A 143 38.46 24.00 17.49
CA LEU A 143 37.69 24.83 16.57
C LEU A 143 36.49 25.48 17.29
N THR A 144 35.80 24.71 18.12
CA THR A 144 34.65 25.18 18.91
C THR A 144 35.07 26.24 19.93
N GLU A 145 36.18 26.01 20.62
CA GLU A 145 36.78 26.95 21.56
C GLU A 145 37.19 28.26 20.87
N CYS A 146 37.83 28.19 19.70
CA CYS A 146 38.13 29.37 18.88
C CYS A 146 36.87 30.17 18.54
N ARG A 147 35.78 29.49 18.10
CA ARG A 147 34.50 30.16 17.80
C ARG A 147 33.93 30.85 19.03
N ARG A 148 34.01 30.21 20.20
CA ARG A 148 33.54 30.77 21.47
C ARG A 148 34.30 32.03 21.85
N GLN A 149 35.63 32.01 21.79
CA GLN A 149 36.47 33.17 22.12
C GLN A 149 36.22 34.33 21.16
N HIS A 150 36.17 34.06 19.86
CA HIS A 150 35.83 35.05 18.84
C HIS A 150 34.47 35.71 19.07
N THR A 151 33.44 34.91 19.37
CA THR A 151 32.09 35.41 19.63
C THR A 151 32.05 36.34 20.83
N ARG A 152 32.79 36.03 21.90
CA ARG A 152 32.88 36.88 23.09
C ARG A 152 33.55 38.23 22.80
N VAL A 153 34.66 38.22 22.06
CA VAL A 153 35.36 39.47 21.69
C VAL A 153 34.46 40.36 20.83
N VAL A 154 33.78 39.79 19.84
CA VAL A 154 32.81 40.53 19.01
C VAL A 154 31.68 41.11 19.85
N ALA A 155 31.08 40.31 20.74
CA ALA A 155 29.98 40.78 21.59
C ALA A 155 30.38 41.99 22.45
N VAL A 156 31.58 41.96 23.05
CA VAL A 156 32.10 43.11 23.81
C VAL A 156 32.30 44.32 22.89
N LEU A 157 32.98 44.15 21.75
CA LEU A 157 33.24 45.28 20.83
C LEU A 157 31.95 45.92 20.31
N GLN A 158 30.95 45.10 19.95
CA GLN A 158 29.65 45.58 19.47
C GLN A 158 28.88 46.32 20.56
N GLU A 159 28.88 45.82 21.81
CA GLU A 159 28.21 46.49 22.93
C GLU A 159 28.86 47.84 23.24
N VAL A 160 30.20 47.88 23.33
CA VAL A 160 30.94 49.11 23.57
C VAL A 160 30.73 50.12 22.46
N ALA A 161 30.69 49.66 21.21
CA ALA A 161 30.51 50.54 20.08
C ALA A 161 29.05 51.00 19.91
N ALA A 162 28.06 50.19 20.29
CA ALA A 162 26.66 50.62 20.36
C ALA A 162 26.45 51.69 21.44
N ALA A 163 26.97 51.46 22.65
CA ALA A 163 26.94 52.45 23.73
C ALA A 163 27.73 53.71 23.36
N GLY A 164 28.91 53.56 22.74
CA GLY A 164 29.71 54.65 22.21
C GLY A 164 28.95 55.48 21.18
N ALA A 165 28.26 54.84 20.23
CA ALA A 165 27.46 55.54 19.23
C ALA A 165 26.32 56.36 19.84
N GLN A 166 25.63 55.82 20.86
CA GLN A 166 24.59 56.55 21.60
C GLN A 166 25.17 57.79 22.31
N MET A 167 26.36 57.67 22.89
CA MET A 167 27.02 58.80 23.54
C MET A 167 27.54 59.83 22.53
N VAL A 168 28.11 59.40 21.40
CA VAL A 168 28.54 60.31 20.32
C VAL A 168 27.35 61.12 19.80
N ALA A 169 26.19 60.50 19.63
CA ALA A 169 24.97 61.19 19.21
C ALA A 169 24.53 62.30 20.19
N GLN A 170 24.80 62.13 21.50
CA GLN A 170 24.53 63.14 22.53
C GLN A 170 25.63 64.22 22.61
N VAL A 171 26.85 63.90 22.23
CA VAL A 171 28.02 64.81 22.28
C VAL A 171 28.20 65.61 20.99
N ALA A 172 27.56 65.23 19.88
CA ALA A 172 27.67 65.89 18.56
C ALA A 172 27.39 67.41 18.53
N GLU A 173 26.85 67.99 19.60
CA GLU A 173 26.69 69.45 19.78
C GLU A 173 27.96 70.16 20.32
N GLN A 174 28.98 69.44 20.77
CA GLN A 174 30.31 69.95 21.15
C GLN A 174 31.38 69.23 20.32
N GLU A 175 32.30 69.96 19.67
CA GLU A 175 33.34 69.44 18.74
C GLU A 175 34.43 68.54 19.42
N GLY A 176 34.06 67.61 20.28
CA GLY A 176 34.96 66.67 20.93
C GLY A 176 34.49 65.22 20.77
N GLY A 177 35.39 64.34 20.35
CA GLY A 177 35.17 62.88 20.47
C GLY A 177 34.99 62.44 21.93
N LEU A 178 34.71 61.17 22.15
CA LEU A 178 34.62 60.56 23.48
C LEU A 178 35.99 60.43 24.15
N ASN A 179 36.01 60.66 25.47
CA ASN A 179 37.17 60.40 26.29
C ASN A 179 37.41 58.88 26.41
N ALA A 180 38.65 58.44 26.15
CA ALA A 180 39.12 57.06 26.21
C ALA A 180 38.77 56.35 27.52
N LEU A 181 38.89 57.03 28.67
CA LEU A 181 38.54 56.45 29.97
C LEU A 181 37.06 56.09 30.08
N LYS A 182 36.17 56.89 29.46
CA LYS A 182 34.73 56.58 29.44
C LYS A 182 34.42 55.35 28.59
N LEU A 183 35.09 55.20 27.44
CA LEU A 183 34.96 54.00 26.61
C LEU A 183 35.56 52.77 27.29
N GLU A 184 36.66 52.93 28.02
CA GLU A 184 37.26 51.88 28.84
C GLU A 184 36.32 51.42 29.96
N ASP A 185 35.65 52.35 30.66
CA ASP A 185 34.64 52.01 31.68
C ASP A 185 33.45 51.24 31.09
N ILE A 186 32.99 51.61 29.90
CA ILE A 186 31.93 50.88 29.18
C ILE A 186 32.42 49.49 28.77
N ALA A 187 33.66 49.38 28.29
CA ALA A 187 34.28 48.11 27.96
C ALA A 187 34.35 47.20 29.19
N CYS A 188 34.75 47.72 30.35
CA CYS A 188 34.75 46.95 31.60
C CYS A 188 33.36 46.40 31.93
N LYS A 189 32.29 47.20 31.80
CA LYS A 189 30.90 46.74 32.02
C LYS A 189 30.47 45.67 31.02
N ALA A 190 30.76 45.86 29.74
CA ALA A 190 30.45 44.88 28.70
C ALA A 190 31.23 43.56 28.90
N LEU A 191 32.47 43.67 29.38
CA LEU A 191 33.31 42.52 29.72
C LEU A 191 32.73 41.71 30.88
N GLU A 192 32.30 42.38 31.96
CA GLU A 192 31.62 41.71 33.09
C GLU A 192 30.36 40.96 32.63
N GLN A 193 29.59 41.54 31.70
CA GLN A 193 28.39 40.91 31.14
C GLN A 193 28.71 39.67 30.28
N VAL A 194 29.77 39.72 29.47
CA VAL A 194 30.09 38.64 28.50
C VAL A 194 30.96 37.54 29.12
N TYR A 195 31.93 37.89 29.97
CA TYR A 195 32.89 36.96 30.58
C TYR A 195 32.53 36.57 32.02
N GLY A 196 31.63 37.31 32.68
CA GLY A 196 31.28 37.12 34.09
C GLY A 196 32.20 37.90 35.05
N SER A 197 31.74 38.09 36.28
CA SER A 197 32.42 38.86 37.33
C SER A 197 33.53 38.05 38.02
N HIS A 198 34.61 37.75 37.29
CA HIS A 198 35.73 36.95 37.76
C HIS A 198 37.04 37.75 37.82
N GLY A 199 37.16 38.76 38.69
CA GLY A 199 38.42 39.30 39.26
C GLY A 199 39.63 39.62 38.35
N LEU A 200 39.50 39.53 37.03
CA LEU A 200 40.54 39.74 36.04
C LEU A 200 40.48 41.19 35.57
N ASN A 201 41.63 41.79 35.24
CA ASN A 201 41.66 43.07 34.54
C ASN A 201 40.84 42.95 33.26
N GLY A 202 39.68 43.63 33.21
CA GLY A 202 38.65 43.38 32.20
C GLY A 202 39.20 43.46 30.77
N THR A 203 40.00 44.47 30.46
CA THR A 203 40.58 44.66 29.12
C THR A 203 41.60 43.60 28.71
N GLU A 204 42.22 42.90 29.68
CA GLU A 204 43.17 41.81 29.41
C GLU A 204 42.46 40.55 28.91
N CYS A 205 41.19 40.34 29.26
CA CYS A 205 40.40 39.21 28.77
C CYS A 205 40.28 39.20 27.23
N LEU A 206 40.21 40.37 26.59
CA LEU A 206 40.17 40.47 25.13
C LEU A 206 41.50 40.04 24.51
N ARG A 207 42.64 40.51 25.06
CA ARG A 207 43.98 40.09 24.62
C ARG A 207 44.17 38.58 24.82
N GLN A 208 43.79 38.05 25.97
CA GLN A 208 43.88 36.63 26.26
C GLN A 208 43.05 35.79 25.28
N SER A 209 41.83 36.23 24.97
CA SER A 209 40.94 35.54 24.01
C SER A 209 41.57 35.50 22.61
N CYS A 210 42.10 36.64 22.13
CA CYS A 210 42.83 36.71 20.87
C CYS A 210 44.09 35.83 20.87
N SER A 211 44.86 35.82 21.97
CA SER A 211 46.05 34.97 22.12
C SER A 211 45.73 33.47 22.04
N THR A 212 44.64 33.04 22.68
CA THR A 212 44.14 31.66 22.59
C THR A 212 43.81 31.29 21.14
N VAL A 213 43.12 32.18 20.42
CA VAL A 213 42.81 31.96 19.00
C VAL A 213 44.08 31.92 18.16
N ILE A 214 45.00 32.88 18.31
CA ILE A 214 46.28 32.94 17.58
C ILE A 214 47.04 31.63 17.75
N THR A 215 47.18 31.16 18.99
CA THR A 215 47.91 29.92 19.30
C THR A 215 47.25 28.72 18.61
N SER A 216 45.93 28.63 18.67
CA SER A 216 45.16 27.52 18.10
C SER A 216 45.19 27.52 16.57
N MET A 217 44.98 28.68 15.96
CA MET A 217 45.02 28.89 14.52
C MET A 217 46.42 28.64 13.94
N ASN A 218 47.48 29.02 14.66
CA ASN A 218 48.86 28.72 14.26
C ASN A 218 49.12 27.21 14.30
N LYS A 219 48.73 26.51 15.37
CA LYS A 219 48.85 25.04 15.47
C LYS A 219 48.16 24.35 14.29
N MET A 220 46.92 24.75 13.98
CA MET A 220 46.19 24.19 12.84
C MET A 220 46.84 24.53 11.49
N ALA A 221 47.37 25.74 11.33
CA ALA A 221 48.08 26.12 10.11
C ALA A 221 49.34 25.28 9.91
N THR A 222 50.08 24.97 10.98
CA THR A 222 51.25 24.09 10.95
C THR A 222 50.85 22.65 10.61
N ALA A 223 49.89 22.06 11.33
CA ALA A 223 49.41 20.70 11.07
C ALA A 223 48.86 20.54 9.63
N MET A 224 48.15 21.56 9.13
CA MET A 224 47.71 21.63 7.73
C MET A 224 48.87 21.70 6.75
N GLN A 225 49.99 22.34 7.08
CA GLN A 225 51.17 22.40 6.20
C GLN A 225 51.99 21.11 6.22
N GLU A 226 52.02 20.43 7.37
CA GLU A 226 52.74 19.16 7.57
C GLU A 226 51.96 17.93 7.06
N GLY A 227 50.68 18.10 6.73
CA GLY A 227 49.85 17.02 6.20
C GLY A 227 49.31 16.07 7.25
N GLU A 228 49.28 16.49 8.51
CA GLU A 228 48.73 15.68 9.60
C GLU A 228 47.23 15.37 9.42
N TYR A 229 46.51 16.21 8.66
CA TYR A 229 45.08 16.05 8.42
C TYR A 229 44.76 15.47 7.04
N ASP A 230 45.78 15.14 6.22
CA ASP A 230 45.57 14.67 4.84
C ASP A 230 44.86 13.31 4.85
N ALA A 231 43.73 13.22 4.17
CA ALA A 231 42.96 12.00 4.07
C ALA A 231 42.51 11.74 2.63
N ASP A 232 42.29 10.46 2.34
CA ASP A 232 41.60 10.05 1.12
C ASP A 232 40.14 10.49 1.18
N LYS A 233 39.54 10.69 0.00
CA LYS A 233 38.15 11.10 -0.11
C LYS A 233 37.28 10.08 0.65
N PRO A 234 36.50 10.50 1.67
CA PRO A 234 35.64 9.57 2.37
C PRO A 234 34.71 8.92 1.34
N GLN A 235 34.55 7.59 1.41
CA GLN A 235 33.50 6.91 0.67
C GLN A 235 32.16 7.45 1.20
N GLY A 236 31.66 8.49 0.54
CA GLY A 236 30.43 9.14 0.95
C GLY A 236 29.34 8.09 1.04
N GLN A 237 28.73 7.96 2.22
CA GLN A 237 27.47 7.23 2.32
C GLN A 237 26.52 7.88 1.32
N THR A 238 26.03 7.08 0.37
CA THR A 238 25.11 7.55 -0.65
C THR A 238 23.96 8.26 0.03
N PRO A 239 23.70 9.55 -0.30
CA PRO A 239 22.62 10.31 0.33
C PRO A 239 21.33 9.48 0.35
N PRO A 240 20.55 9.48 1.45
CA PRO A 240 19.35 8.64 1.54
C PRO A 240 18.37 8.81 0.37
N VAL A 241 18.33 10.01 -0.23
CA VAL A 241 17.51 10.30 -1.41
C VAL A 241 18.01 9.57 -2.66
N GLU A 242 19.32 9.47 -2.84
CA GLU A 242 19.95 8.78 -3.97
C GLU A 242 19.85 7.26 -3.80
N ALA A 243 20.05 6.76 -2.59
CA ALA A 243 19.85 5.36 -2.25
C ALA A 243 18.40 4.93 -2.55
N ARG A 244 17.42 5.74 -2.12
CA ARG A 244 16.00 5.50 -2.42
C ARG A 244 15.71 5.57 -3.92
N ALA A 245 16.28 6.54 -4.64
CA ALA A 245 16.13 6.63 -6.09
C ALA A 245 16.72 5.41 -6.81
N ALA A 246 17.85 4.87 -6.34
CA ALA A 246 18.44 3.65 -6.88
C ALA A 246 17.54 2.42 -6.64
N THR A 247 16.95 2.28 -5.44
CA THR A 247 15.99 1.22 -5.14
C THR A 247 14.79 1.28 -6.09
N VAL A 248 14.19 2.46 -6.27
CA VAL A 248 13.04 2.64 -7.17
C VAL A 248 13.40 2.30 -8.62
N ARG A 249 14.59 2.70 -9.10
CA ARG A 249 15.05 2.33 -10.45
C ARG A 249 15.20 0.82 -10.61
N ALA A 250 15.76 0.13 -9.61
CA ALA A 250 15.88 -1.32 -9.64
C ALA A 250 14.51 -2.02 -9.66
N GLU A 251 13.56 -1.53 -8.86
CA GLU A 251 12.17 -2.02 -8.86
C GLU A 251 11.48 -1.81 -10.21
N MET A 252 11.71 -0.67 -10.88
CA MET A 252 11.17 -0.42 -12.22
C MET A 252 11.73 -1.40 -13.25
N THR A 253 13.03 -1.67 -13.26
CA THR A 253 13.65 -2.64 -14.18
C THR A 253 13.16 -4.07 -13.94
N ASP A 254 12.96 -4.47 -12.68
CA ASP A 254 12.39 -5.80 -12.37
C ASP A 254 10.92 -5.91 -12.84
N ALA A 255 10.14 -4.84 -12.68
CA ALA A 255 8.77 -4.78 -13.19
C ALA A 255 8.69 -4.92 -14.72
N GLU A 256 9.61 -4.31 -15.46
CA GLU A 256 9.73 -4.49 -16.92
C GLU A 256 10.03 -5.96 -17.28
N GLY A 257 10.93 -6.62 -16.54
CA GLY A 257 11.24 -8.05 -16.72
C GLY A 257 10.05 -8.98 -16.45
N LEU A 258 9.18 -8.64 -15.49
CA LEU A 258 7.92 -9.35 -15.25
C LEU A 258 6.92 -9.17 -16.39
N GLY A 259 6.90 -8.00 -17.05
CA GLY A 259 6.06 -7.72 -18.22
C GLY A 259 6.30 -8.73 -19.36
N VAL A 260 7.56 -8.94 -19.73
CA VAL A 260 7.94 -9.91 -20.77
C VAL A 260 7.49 -11.33 -20.42
N LYS A 261 7.69 -11.76 -19.17
CA LYS A 261 7.23 -13.08 -18.71
C LYS A 261 5.71 -13.22 -18.78
N LEU A 262 4.96 -12.15 -18.57
CA LEU A 262 3.50 -12.14 -18.66
C LEU A 262 3.05 -12.28 -20.11
N GLU A 263 3.70 -11.57 -21.04
CA GLU A 263 3.48 -11.72 -22.48
C GLU A 263 3.73 -13.16 -22.97
N ASP A 264 4.82 -13.79 -22.50
CA ASP A 264 5.10 -15.21 -22.79
C ASP A 264 4.01 -16.16 -22.25
N ARG A 265 3.43 -15.86 -21.08
CA ARG A 265 2.30 -16.66 -20.56
C ARG A 265 1.03 -16.42 -21.36
N GLU A 266 0.80 -15.20 -21.85
CA GLU A 266 -0.34 -14.83 -22.69
C GLU A 266 -0.30 -15.60 -24.04
N THR A 267 0.88 -15.76 -24.65
CA THR A 267 1.05 -16.53 -25.88
C THR A 267 0.76 -18.01 -25.66
N VAL A 268 1.30 -18.61 -24.59
CA VAL A 268 1.00 -20.00 -24.20
C VAL A 268 -0.49 -20.21 -23.95
N ILE A 269 -1.16 -19.29 -23.27
CA ILE A 269 -2.62 -19.37 -23.04
C ILE A 269 -3.37 -19.35 -24.38
N LYS A 270 -2.97 -18.51 -25.33
CA LYS A 270 -3.60 -18.46 -26.67
C LYS A 270 -3.42 -19.77 -27.41
N GLU A 271 -2.24 -20.39 -27.33
CA GLU A 271 -1.97 -21.70 -27.95
C GLU A 271 -2.79 -22.82 -27.31
N VAL A 272 -2.84 -22.88 -25.98
CA VAL A 272 -3.65 -23.86 -25.25
C VAL A 272 -5.14 -23.70 -25.56
N LYS A 273 -5.65 -22.47 -25.66
CA LYS A 273 -7.03 -22.21 -26.09
C LYS A 273 -7.32 -22.73 -27.50
N LYS A 274 -6.39 -22.53 -28.45
CA LYS A 274 -6.51 -23.07 -29.81
C LYS A 274 -6.54 -24.60 -29.79
N SER A 275 -5.62 -25.23 -29.05
CA SER A 275 -5.56 -26.69 -28.90
C SER A 275 -6.84 -27.26 -28.27
N LEU A 276 -7.37 -26.60 -27.23
CA LEU A 276 -8.61 -26.99 -26.57
C LEU A 276 -9.81 -26.94 -27.53
N LYS A 277 -9.88 -25.92 -28.39
CA LYS A 277 -10.93 -25.80 -29.42
C LYS A 277 -10.88 -26.97 -30.40
N ILE A 278 -9.69 -27.30 -30.92
CA ILE A 278 -9.49 -28.43 -31.83
C ILE A 278 -9.90 -29.74 -31.15
N LYS A 279 -9.48 -29.97 -29.90
CA LYS A 279 -9.87 -31.15 -29.12
C LYS A 279 -11.38 -31.23 -28.87
N GLY A 280 -12.05 -30.09 -28.68
CA GLY A 280 -13.51 -30.03 -28.57
C GLY A 280 -14.22 -30.44 -29.86
N GLU A 281 -13.70 -30.01 -31.02
CA GLU A 281 -14.21 -30.41 -32.35
C GLU A 281 -14.02 -31.92 -32.58
N GLU A 282 -12.82 -32.46 -32.28
CA GLU A 282 -12.54 -33.90 -32.35
C GLU A 282 -13.46 -34.74 -31.45
N LEU A 283 -13.71 -34.27 -30.21
CA LEU A 283 -14.60 -34.96 -29.27
C LEU A 283 -16.05 -34.94 -29.75
N SER A 284 -16.52 -33.82 -30.31
CA SER A 284 -17.84 -33.74 -30.93
C SER A 284 -17.98 -34.72 -32.09
N GLU A 285 -16.96 -34.85 -32.94
CA GLU A 285 -16.95 -35.82 -34.04
C GLU A 285 -16.99 -37.27 -33.52
N ALA A 286 -16.21 -37.57 -32.47
CA ALA A 286 -16.23 -38.87 -31.82
C ALA A 286 -17.60 -39.21 -31.20
N ASN A 287 -18.27 -38.25 -30.54
CA ASN A 287 -19.60 -38.43 -29.98
C ASN A 287 -20.66 -38.71 -31.05
N VAL A 288 -20.57 -38.04 -32.21
CA VAL A 288 -21.47 -38.34 -33.35
C VAL A 288 -21.23 -39.76 -33.87
N ARG A 289 -19.96 -40.18 -34.00
CA ARG A 289 -19.63 -41.57 -34.38
C ARG A 289 -20.17 -42.59 -33.38
N LEU A 290 -20.05 -42.30 -32.08
CA LEU A 290 -20.54 -43.16 -31.02
C LEU A 290 -22.07 -43.28 -31.08
N SER A 291 -22.79 -42.16 -31.20
CA SER A 291 -24.27 -42.14 -31.35
C SER A 291 -24.75 -42.95 -32.56
N LEU A 292 -24.00 -42.89 -33.68
CA LEU A 292 -24.27 -43.68 -34.88
C LEU A 292 -24.08 -45.18 -34.64
N LEU A 293 -23.05 -45.57 -33.89
CA LEU A 293 -22.79 -46.97 -33.55
C LEU A 293 -23.83 -47.51 -32.56
N GLU A 294 -24.21 -46.73 -31.54
CA GLU A 294 -25.29 -47.09 -30.61
C GLU A 294 -26.61 -47.31 -31.36
N LYS A 295 -26.97 -46.40 -32.27
CA LYS A 295 -28.17 -46.58 -33.10
C LYS A 295 -28.12 -47.82 -33.99
N LYS A 296 -26.95 -48.17 -34.54
CA LYS A 296 -26.76 -49.41 -35.30
C LYS A 296 -26.91 -50.64 -34.40
N LEU A 297 -26.42 -50.56 -33.16
CA LEU A 297 -26.56 -51.63 -32.17
C LEU A 297 -28.03 -51.83 -31.76
N ASP A 298 -28.77 -50.76 -31.51
CA ASP A 298 -30.20 -50.82 -31.18
C ASP A 298 -31.01 -51.46 -32.31
N ASN A 299 -30.77 -51.04 -33.56
CA ASN A 299 -31.41 -51.65 -34.73
C ASN A 299 -31.05 -53.13 -34.86
N SER A 300 -29.77 -53.49 -34.70
CA SER A 300 -29.34 -54.89 -34.78
C SER A 300 -29.92 -55.74 -33.65
N THR A 301 -30.10 -55.18 -32.45
CA THR A 301 -30.73 -55.84 -31.31
C THR A 301 -32.20 -56.09 -31.61
N LYS A 302 -32.91 -55.08 -32.11
CA LYS A 302 -34.31 -55.22 -32.53
C LYS A 302 -34.49 -56.28 -33.62
N ASP A 303 -33.63 -56.28 -34.64
CA ASP A 303 -33.65 -57.30 -35.70
C ASP A 303 -33.33 -58.71 -35.17
N ALA A 304 -32.55 -58.82 -34.10
CA ALA A 304 -32.31 -60.09 -33.41
C ALA A 304 -33.55 -60.54 -32.61
N ASP A 305 -34.17 -59.63 -31.86
CA ASP A 305 -35.39 -59.90 -31.09
C ASP A 305 -36.54 -60.33 -32.01
N GLU A 306 -36.76 -59.65 -33.13
CA GLU A 306 -37.78 -60.03 -34.13
C GLU A 306 -37.52 -61.43 -34.74
N ARG A 307 -36.24 -61.84 -34.86
CA ARG A 307 -35.89 -63.20 -35.31
C ARG A 307 -36.16 -64.23 -34.22
N VAL A 308 -35.84 -63.91 -32.98
CA VAL A 308 -36.13 -64.79 -31.82
C VAL A 308 -37.64 -64.99 -31.70
N GLU A 309 -38.43 -63.92 -31.81
CA GLU A 309 -39.90 -64.00 -31.77
C GLU A 309 -40.44 -64.91 -32.89
N LYS A 310 -39.98 -64.75 -34.13
CA LYS A 310 -40.36 -65.64 -35.25
C LYS A 310 -39.99 -67.10 -35.02
N ILE A 311 -38.82 -67.37 -34.44
CA ILE A 311 -38.40 -68.74 -34.09
C ILE A 311 -39.29 -69.30 -32.99
N GLN A 312 -39.61 -68.49 -31.97
CA GLN A 312 -40.50 -68.90 -30.89
C GLN A 312 -41.90 -69.25 -31.41
N THR A 313 -42.49 -68.43 -32.29
CA THR A 313 -43.79 -68.74 -32.90
C THR A 313 -43.76 -70.07 -33.66
N LYS A 314 -42.72 -70.31 -34.47
CA LYS A 314 -42.56 -71.58 -35.20
C LYS A 314 -42.37 -72.77 -34.25
N LEU A 315 -41.69 -72.57 -33.13
CA LEU A 315 -41.50 -73.60 -32.11
C LEU A 315 -42.84 -73.96 -31.47
N ASP A 316 -43.63 -72.96 -31.08
CA ASP A 316 -44.94 -73.15 -30.47
C ASP A 316 -45.93 -73.83 -31.42
N GLU A 317 -45.94 -73.43 -32.71
CA GLU A 317 -46.73 -74.09 -33.76
C GLU A 317 -46.35 -75.58 -33.92
N ASN A 318 -45.06 -75.90 -33.96
CA ASN A 318 -44.59 -77.28 -34.05
C ASN A 318 -44.91 -78.09 -32.79
N LEU A 319 -44.77 -77.51 -31.60
CA LEU A 319 -45.15 -78.16 -30.34
C LEU A 319 -46.66 -78.44 -30.29
N ALA A 320 -47.49 -77.51 -30.75
CA ALA A 320 -48.93 -77.71 -30.85
C ALA A 320 -49.28 -78.84 -31.83
N LEU A 321 -48.60 -78.89 -32.98
CA LEU A 321 -48.77 -79.95 -33.96
C LEU A 321 -48.35 -81.32 -33.40
N LEU A 322 -47.22 -81.38 -32.68
CA LEU A 322 -46.74 -82.59 -32.01
C LEU A 322 -47.74 -83.08 -30.96
N LYS A 323 -48.23 -82.20 -30.09
CA LYS A 323 -49.27 -82.56 -29.10
C LYS A 323 -50.55 -83.05 -29.75
N LYS A 324 -50.97 -82.43 -30.86
CA LYS A 324 -52.13 -82.90 -31.61
C LYS A 324 -51.90 -84.30 -32.17
N LYS A 325 -50.71 -84.57 -32.72
CA LYS A 325 -50.33 -85.90 -33.23
C LYS A 325 -50.23 -86.93 -32.12
N GLU A 326 -49.64 -86.58 -30.99
CA GLU A 326 -49.58 -87.41 -29.78
C GLU A 326 -50.99 -87.78 -29.31
N LYS A 327 -51.91 -86.83 -29.24
CA LYS A 327 -53.32 -87.09 -28.92
C LYS A 327 -54.02 -87.98 -29.93
N GLU A 328 -53.81 -87.76 -31.24
CA GLU A 328 -54.34 -88.63 -32.31
C GLU A 328 -53.81 -90.07 -32.17
N PHE A 329 -52.55 -90.24 -31.77
CA PHE A 329 -51.95 -91.55 -31.50
C PHE A 329 -52.51 -92.18 -30.23
N GLU A 330 -52.68 -91.44 -29.13
CA GLU A 330 -53.33 -91.91 -27.90
C GLU A 330 -54.76 -92.38 -28.18
N GLU A 331 -55.57 -91.58 -28.87
CA GLU A 331 -56.94 -91.95 -29.26
C GLU A 331 -56.97 -93.22 -30.13
N THR A 332 -55.99 -93.37 -31.03
CA THR A 332 -55.85 -94.59 -31.85
C THR A 332 -55.42 -95.80 -31.01
N MET A 333 -54.51 -95.59 -30.05
CA MET A 333 -54.04 -96.64 -29.14
C MET A 333 -55.16 -97.11 -28.20
N ASP A 334 -55.95 -96.18 -27.65
CA ASP A 334 -57.13 -96.49 -26.83
C ASP A 334 -58.18 -97.26 -27.64
N ALA A 335 -58.42 -96.87 -28.90
CA ALA A 335 -59.30 -97.60 -29.80
C ALA A 335 -58.80 -99.04 -30.07
N LEU A 336 -57.50 -99.20 -30.35
CA LEU A 336 -56.90 -100.53 -30.53
C LEU A 336 -56.92 -101.37 -29.25
N GLN A 337 -56.74 -100.75 -28.07
CA GLN A 337 -56.82 -101.44 -26.79
C GLN A 337 -58.26 -101.87 -26.49
N ALA A 338 -59.25 -101.03 -26.80
CA ALA A 338 -60.65 -101.39 -26.70
C ALA A 338 -61.01 -102.56 -27.63
N ASP A 339 -60.47 -102.59 -28.86
CA ASP A 339 -60.61 -103.72 -29.78
C ASP A 339 -59.95 -105.00 -29.22
N ILE A 340 -58.76 -104.90 -28.60
CA ILE A 340 -58.11 -106.04 -27.92
C ILE A 340 -58.99 -106.57 -26.79
N ASP A 341 -59.47 -105.69 -25.91
CA ASP A 341 -60.31 -106.07 -24.77
C ASP A 341 -61.62 -106.71 -25.25
N GLN A 342 -62.22 -106.19 -26.34
CA GLN A 342 -63.38 -106.80 -26.99
C GLN A 342 -63.06 -108.20 -27.53
N LEU A 343 -61.95 -108.38 -28.23
CA LEU A 343 -61.52 -109.68 -28.74
C LEU A 343 -61.20 -110.66 -27.60
N GLU A 344 -60.64 -110.20 -26.49
CA GLU A 344 -60.42 -111.01 -25.29
C GLU A 344 -61.73 -111.40 -24.61
N ALA A 345 -62.71 -110.49 -24.55
CA ALA A 345 -64.06 -110.79 -24.08
C ALA A 345 -64.77 -111.80 -24.98
N GLU A 346 -64.69 -111.66 -26.29
CA GLU A 346 -65.23 -112.62 -27.26
C GLU A 346 -64.52 -113.98 -27.17
N LYS A 347 -63.20 -114.00 -26.99
CA LYS A 347 -62.42 -115.22 -26.73
C LYS A 347 -62.78 -115.86 -25.40
N ALA A 348 -63.01 -115.07 -24.35
CA ALA A 348 -63.49 -115.55 -23.05
C ALA A 348 -64.91 -116.12 -23.18
N GLU A 349 -65.80 -115.47 -23.92
CA GLU A 349 -67.15 -115.95 -24.22
C GLU A 349 -67.12 -117.25 -25.04
N LEU A 350 -66.23 -117.37 -26.02
CA LEU A 350 -66.03 -118.60 -26.81
C LEU A 350 -65.44 -119.74 -25.97
N LYS A 351 -64.46 -119.44 -25.09
CA LYS A 351 -63.99 -120.39 -24.07
C LYS A 351 -65.11 -120.80 -23.13
N GLN A 352 -65.97 -119.86 -22.74
CA GLN A 352 -67.15 -120.12 -21.93
C GLN A 352 -68.15 -121.00 -22.69
N ARG A 353 -68.41 -120.76 -23.98
CA ARG A 353 -69.24 -121.61 -24.86
C ARG A 353 -68.68 -123.03 -25.04
N ILE A 354 -67.36 -123.20 -25.03
CA ILE A 354 -66.70 -124.51 -25.06
C ILE A 354 -66.82 -125.22 -23.69
N ASN A 355 -66.65 -124.50 -22.58
CA ASN A 355 -66.79 -125.07 -21.23
C ASN A 355 -68.26 -125.25 -20.78
N SER A 356 -69.23 -124.58 -21.41
CA SER A 356 -70.64 -124.58 -21.02
C SER A 356 -71.50 -125.63 -21.76
N GLN A 357 -70.89 -126.56 -22.50
CA GLN A 357 -71.55 -127.76 -23.03
C GLN A 357 -71.54 -128.97 -22.06
N SER A 358 -71.10 -128.81 -20.81
CA SER A 358 -71.20 -129.86 -19.79
C SER A 358 -71.73 -129.37 -18.43
N LYS A 359 -73.04 -129.58 -18.26
CA LYS A 359 -73.85 -129.72 -17.03
C LYS A 359 -74.06 -128.50 -16.08
N MET A 360 -75.35 -128.32 -15.80
CA MET A 360 -76.02 -127.51 -14.76
C MET A 360 -75.34 -127.57 -13.37
N THR A 361 -75.43 -126.54 -12.51
CA THR A 361 -76.50 -126.24 -11.52
C THR A 361 -76.05 -125.16 -10.48
N ILE A 362 -77.02 -124.39 -9.94
CA ILE A 362 -77.14 -123.82 -8.56
C ILE A 362 -76.28 -122.60 -8.06
N GLU A 363 -77.00 -121.48 -7.82
CA GLU A 363 -77.21 -120.70 -6.56
C GLU A 363 -76.05 -120.06 -5.73
N GLY A 364 -76.19 -118.76 -5.38
CA GLY A 364 -75.87 -118.25 -4.02
C GLY A 364 -74.79 -117.14 -3.78
N LEU A 365 -75.24 -115.87 -3.68
CA LEU A 365 -74.97 -114.80 -2.67
C LEU A 365 -73.57 -114.16 -2.34
N ARG A 366 -73.66 -112.79 -2.25
CA ARG A 366 -72.99 -111.78 -1.36
C ARG A 366 -71.65 -111.09 -1.75
N ALA A 367 -71.79 -109.81 -2.17
CA ALA A 367 -71.28 -108.50 -1.63
C ALA A 367 -69.86 -108.38 -1.00
N PRO A 368 -69.24 -107.17 -0.78
CA PRO A 368 -69.69 -105.78 -1.02
C PRO A 368 -68.62 -104.77 -1.56
N ALA A 369 -69.10 -103.53 -1.81
CA ALA A 369 -68.52 -102.19 -1.51
C ALA A 369 -67.09 -101.76 -1.94
N ALA A 370 -67.03 -100.61 -2.63
CA ALA A 370 -66.33 -99.37 -2.23
C ALA A 370 -66.39 -98.40 -3.45
N SER A 371 -66.96 -97.19 -3.37
CA SER A 371 -66.63 -96.01 -2.53
C SER A 371 -65.44 -95.19 -3.06
N GLY A 372 -65.78 -94.00 -3.56
CA GLY A 372 -64.96 -92.79 -3.51
C GLY A 372 -63.89 -92.65 -4.58
N ILE A 373 -63.38 -91.47 -4.92
CA ILE A 373 -63.53 -90.11 -4.39
C ILE A 373 -62.73 -89.21 -5.36
N ALA A 374 -63.14 -87.94 -5.47
CA ALA A 374 -62.37 -86.73 -5.79
C ALA A 374 -61.60 -86.62 -7.13
N ASN A 375 -61.60 -85.52 -7.89
CA ASN A 375 -61.57 -84.05 -7.66
C ASN A 375 -60.24 -83.53 -8.28
N ILE A 376 -60.24 -82.23 -8.63
CA ILE A 376 -59.07 -81.33 -8.87
C ILE A 376 -58.60 -81.28 -10.34
N VAL A 377 -59.00 -80.25 -11.13
CA VAL A 377 -58.40 -78.88 -11.30
C VAL A 377 -57.28 -78.92 -12.36
N GLN A 378 -57.06 -77.99 -13.30
CA GLN A 378 -57.57 -76.66 -13.65
C GLN A 378 -57.29 -76.43 -15.15
N GLY A 379 -58.13 -75.70 -15.85
CA GLY A 379 -57.89 -75.21 -17.22
C GLY A 379 -57.97 -73.68 -17.29
N SER A 380 -56.79 -73.07 -17.44
CA SER A 380 -56.39 -71.95 -18.31
C SER A 380 -57.36 -70.82 -18.71
N ALA A 381 -56.91 -69.59 -18.39
CA ALA A 381 -56.74 -68.40 -19.26
C ALA A 381 -57.93 -67.72 -19.97
N GLY A 382 -58.15 -66.46 -19.57
CA GLY A 382 -58.05 -65.31 -20.48
C GLY A 382 -59.33 -64.62 -20.98
N GLY A 383 -59.46 -63.31 -20.71
CA GLY A 383 -60.22 -62.38 -21.56
C GLY A 383 -61.16 -61.37 -20.87
N LEU A 384 -60.70 -60.11 -20.77
CA LEU A 384 -61.45 -58.86 -20.48
C LEU A 384 -62.52 -58.57 -21.58
N PRO A 385 -63.56 -57.71 -21.39
CA PRO A 385 -63.45 -56.27 -21.07
C PRO A 385 -64.59 -55.66 -20.17
N PRO A 386 -64.52 -54.35 -19.82
CA PRO A 386 -65.12 -53.76 -18.61
C PRO A 386 -66.41 -52.97 -18.86
N SER A 387 -67.18 -52.64 -17.80
CA SER A 387 -67.84 -51.32 -17.61
C SER A 387 -68.67 -51.27 -16.31
N MET A 388 -68.91 -50.05 -15.83
CA MET A 388 -69.82 -49.61 -14.76
C MET A 388 -69.29 -49.61 -13.31
N ALA A 389 -68.21 -48.86 -13.07
CA ALA A 389 -68.01 -48.13 -11.82
C ALA A 389 -68.32 -46.65 -12.06
N GLY A 390 -69.32 -46.10 -11.36
CA GLY A 390 -69.68 -44.69 -11.46
C GLY A 390 -68.59 -43.78 -10.86
N PRO A 391 -68.36 -42.58 -11.41
CA PRO A 391 -67.42 -41.64 -10.84
C PRO A 391 -68.09 -40.94 -9.65
N VAL A 392 -67.62 -41.21 -8.44
CA VAL A 392 -67.76 -40.27 -7.32
C VAL A 392 -66.88 -39.07 -7.67
N GLN A 393 -67.47 -38.02 -8.24
CA GLN A 393 -66.84 -36.71 -8.33
C GLN A 393 -66.77 -36.12 -6.92
N VAL A 394 -65.62 -36.28 -6.26
CA VAL A 394 -65.24 -35.44 -5.12
C VAL A 394 -64.96 -34.05 -5.68
N VAL A 395 -65.93 -33.14 -5.57
CA VAL A 395 -65.72 -31.73 -5.83
C VAL A 395 -64.81 -31.20 -4.73
N ASP A 396 -63.52 -31.04 -5.03
CA ASP A 396 -62.59 -30.38 -4.13
C ASP A 396 -63.13 -28.97 -3.82
N SER A 397 -63.53 -28.74 -2.57
CA SER A 397 -63.97 -27.41 -2.11
C SER A 397 -62.87 -26.39 -2.41
N PRO A 398 -63.13 -25.31 -3.18
CA PRO A 398 -62.14 -24.28 -3.49
C PRO A 398 -61.52 -23.66 -2.23
N LEU A 399 -62.31 -23.57 -1.16
CA LEU A 399 -61.88 -23.09 0.15
C LEU A 399 -60.88 -24.05 0.81
N LEU A 400 -61.08 -25.37 0.65
CA LEU A 400 -60.16 -26.39 1.14
C LEU A 400 -58.84 -26.37 0.36
N ARG A 401 -58.89 -26.17 -0.97
CA ARG A 401 -57.67 -26.00 -1.79
C ARG A 401 -56.88 -24.76 -1.38
N GLN A 402 -57.54 -23.63 -1.16
CA GLN A 402 -56.91 -22.40 -0.67
C GLN A 402 -56.32 -22.59 0.74
N GLN A 403 -57.03 -23.29 1.63
CA GLN A 403 -56.53 -23.60 2.97
C GLN A 403 -55.29 -24.50 2.92
N ILE A 404 -55.28 -25.52 2.06
CA ILE A 404 -54.11 -26.39 1.84
C ILE A 404 -52.93 -25.56 1.31
N GLU A 405 -53.16 -24.61 0.41
CA GLU A 405 -52.11 -23.75 -0.15
C GLU A 405 -51.50 -22.81 0.90
N VAL A 406 -52.32 -22.15 1.71
CA VAL A 406 -51.87 -21.30 2.83
C VAL A 406 -51.13 -22.13 3.87
N GLN A 407 -51.62 -23.32 4.22
CA GLN A 407 -50.93 -24.22 5.15
C GLN A 407 -49.59 -24.70 4.58
N ARG A 408 -49.51 -25.01 3.28
CA ARG A 408 -48.23 -25.33 2.60
C ARG A 408 -47.26 -24.16 2.68
N LEU A 409 -47.71 -22.92 2.51
CA LEU A 409 -46.87 -21.73 2.67
C LEU A 409 -46.40 -21.55 4.12
N GLY A 410 -47.27 -21.76 5.10
CA GLY A 410 -46.93 -21.73 6.53
C GLY A 410 -45.90 -22.81 6.90
N ILE A 411 -46.08 -24.04 6.42
CA ILE A 411 -45.12 -25.13 6.59
C ILE A 411 -43.79 -24.78 5.91
N LYS A 412 -43.80 -24.18 4.71
CA LYS A 412 -42.59 -23.72 4.03
C LYS A 412 -41.87 -22.64 4.84
N HIS A 413 -42.59 -21.68 5.41
CA HIS A 413 -42.02 -20.64 6.28
C HIS A 413 -41.38 -21.24 7.54
N LEU A 414 -42.10 -22.12 8.26
CA LEU A 414 -41.58 -22.81 9.43
C LEU A 414 -40.38 -23.70 9.10
N LYS A 415 -40.39 -24.38 7.96
CA LYS A 415 -39.25 -25.15 7.45
C LYS A 415 -38.05 -24.25 7.18
N ASN A 416 -38.25 -23.07 6.58
CA ASN A 416 -37.18 -22.11 6.35
C ASN A 416 -36.60 -21.56 7.65
N GLU A 417 -37.42 -21.23 8.64
CA GLU A 417 -36.96 -20.79 9.97
C GLU A 417 -36.22 -21.90 10.71
N ASN A 418 -36.72 -23.14 10.66
CA ASN A 418 -36.04 -24.29 11.24
C ASN A 418 -34.67 -24.54 10.58
N ASN A 419 -34.59 -24.40 9.25
CA ASN A 419 -33.33 -24.48 8.51
C ASN A 419 -32.38 -23.33 8.89
N ARG A 420 -32.89 -22.09 9.04
CA ARG A 420 -32.10 -20.93 9.47
C ARG A 420 -31.48 -21.16 10.85
N LEU A 421 -32.27 -21.64 11.81
CA LEU A 421 -31.82 -21.92 13.17
C LEU A 421 -30.84 -23.11 13.22
N LYS A 422 -31.13 -24.20 12.50
CA LYS A 422 -30.19 -25.34 12.39
C LYS A 422 -28.86 -24.95 11.75
N ALA A 423 -28.90 -24.06 10.75
CA ALA A 423 -27.71 -23.56 10.06
C ALA A 423 -27.04 -22.38 10.79
N GLU A 424 -27.55 -21.92 11.93
CA GLU A 424 -27.05 -20.72 12.62
C GLU A 424 -25.59 -20.86 13.03
N LYS A 425 -25.21 -22.00 13.63
CA LYS A 425 -23.81 -22.27 13.99
C LYS A 425 -22.88 -22.26 12.78
N MET A 426 -23.29 -22.90 11.69
CA MET A 426 -22.50 -22.96 10.44
C MET A 426 -22.39 -21.57 9.79
N ARG A 427 -23.48 -20.79 9.81
CA ARG A 427 -23.50 -19.41 9.31
C ARG A 427 -22.61 -18.50 10.15
N ALA A 428 -22.62 -18.64 11.48
CA ALA A 428 -21.77 -17.89 12.39
C ALA A 428 -20.28 -18.24 12.18
N GLN A 429 -19.95 -19.53 12.01
CA GLN A 429 -18.59 -19.96 11.68
C GLN A 429 -18.12 -19.35 10.36
N LEU A 430 -18.93 -19.39 9.30
CA LEU A 430 -18.59 -18.78 8.02
C LEU A 430 -18.46 -17.25 8.11
N ALA A 431 -19.37 -16.59 8.84
CA ALA A 431 -19.34 -15.14 9.03
C ALA A 431 -18.20 -14.65 9.95
N SER A 432 -17.64 -15.53 10.78
CA SER A 432 -16.46 -15.23 11.60
C SER A 432 -15.18 -15.13 10.77
N LEU A 433 -15.18 -15.66 9.54
CA LEU A 433 -14.05 -15.55 8.62
C LEU A 433 -14.07 -14.17 7.93
N PRO A 434 -12.90 -13.58 7.67
CA PRO A 434 -12.82 -12.30 6.98
C PRO A 434 -13.36 -12.42 5.53
N PRO A 435 -14.14 -11.43 5.04
CA PRO A 435 -14.69 -11.46 3.69
C PRO A 435 -13.57 -11.36 2.65
N LEU A 436 -13.63 -12.21 1.63
CA LEU A 436 -12.70 -12.18 0.50
C LEU A 436 -13.23 -11.21 -0.56
N CYS A 437 -12.59 -10.06 -0.69
CA CYS A 437 -12.85 -9.08 -1.75
C CYS A 437 -11.66 -9.09 -2.73
N PRO A 438 -11.66 -9.94 -3.76
CA PRO A 438 -10.57 -9.98 -4.72
C PRO A 438 -10.45 -8.63 -5.42
N ALA A 439 -9.22 -8.10 -5.51
CA ALA A 439 -8.97 -6.91 -6.29
C ALA A 439 -9.36 -7.16 -7.74
N LYS A 440 -9.98 -6.16 -8.39
CA LYS A 440 -10.17 -6.20 -9.84
C LYS A 440 -8.78 -6.17 -10.49
N LEU A 441 -8.27 -7.34 -10.86
CA LEU A 441 -7.03 -7.46 -11.61
C LEU A 441 -7.26 -6.82 -12.99
N PRO A 442 -6.38 -5.91 -13.44
CA PRO A 442 -6.46 -5.38 -14.79
C PRO A 442 -6.44 -6.54 -15.79
N GLN A 443 -7.46 -6.64 -16.64
CA GLN A 443 -7.39 -7.56 -17.77
C GLN A 443 -6.31 -7.02 -18.72
N ALA A 444 -5.28 -7.82 -18.99
CA ALA A 444 -4.11 -7.48 -19.80
C ALA A 444 -4.43 -7.40 -21.31
N SER A 445 -5.51 -6.73 -21.68
CA SER A 445 -5.86 -6.51 -23.08
C SER A 445 -6.13 -5.04 -23.36
N LYS A 446 -5.17 -4.48 -24.09
CA LYS A 446 -5.16 -3.20 -24.83
C LYS A 446 -4.90 -1.96 -23.98
N GLU A 447 -3.75 -1.35 -24.30
CA GLU A 447 -3.59 0.08 -24.48
C GLU A 447 -4.91 0.71 -24.97
N SER A 448 -5.72 1.12 -24.02
CA SER A 448 -6.67 2.19 -24.23
C SER A 448 -6.56 3.05 -23.00
N SER A 449 -6.35 4.33 -23.24
CA SER A 449 -6.42 5.45 -22.31
C SER A 449 -7.83 5.64 -21.75
N MET A 450 -8.48 4.55 -21.34
CA MET A 450 -9.81 4.55 -20.76
C MET A 450 -9.69 4.31 -19.25
N PRO A 451 -10.09 5.30 -18.43
CA PRO A 451 -10.14 5.14 -16.99
C PRO A 451 -11.09 3.99 -16.61
N PRO A 452 -10.86 3.31 -15.46
CA PRO A 452 -11.73 2.27 -14.94
C PRO A 452 -13.21 2.67 -14.98
N GLU A 453 -14.06 1.76 -15.49
CA GLU A 453 -15.51 1.93 -15.50
C GLU A 453 -16.02 2.33 -14.11
N GLY A 454 -16.67 3.50 -14.03
CA GLY A 454 -17.24 4.06 -12.80
C GLY A 454 -16.59 5.35 -12.28
N LEU A 455 -15.52 5.86 -12.90
CA LEU A 455 -14.94 7.16 -12.56
C LEU A 455 -15.63 8.28 -13.35
N ASN A 456 -15.95 9.42 -12.72
CA ASN A 456 -16.37 10.61 -13.42
C ASN A 456 -15.22 11.16 -14.28
N THR A 457 -15.08 10.61 -15.49
CA THR A 457 -14.00 10.91 -16.45
C THR A 457 -13.87 12.41 -16.75
N GLY A 458 -14.95 13.18 -16.55
CA GLY A 458 -14.95 14.64 -16.70
C GLY A 458 -14.18 15.38 -15.60
N ILE A 459 -14.16 14.89 -14.36
CA ILE A 459 -13.36 15.50 -13.28
C ILE A 459 -11.87 15.22 -13.49
N TYR A 460 -11.52 13.98 -13.85
CA TYR A 460 -10.14 13.60 -14.15
C TYR A 460 -9.57 14.38 -15.33
N ARG A 461 -10.29 14.43 -16.47
CA ARG A 461 -9.86 15.23 -17.63
C ARG A 461 -9.67 16.71 -17.31
N ARG A 462 -10.57 17.31 -16.52
CA ARG A 462 -10.43 18.72 -16.10
C ARG A 462 -9.24 18.92 -15.16
N THR A 463 -8.94 17.93 -14.31
CA THR A 463 -7.75 17.94 -13.45
C THR A 463 -6.48 17.90 -14.29
N ASP A 464 -6.39 16.99 -15.27
CA ASP A 464 -5.24 16.86 -16.15
C ASP A 464 -5.03 18.11 -17.02
N GLN A 465 -6.11 18.68 -17.56
CA GLN A 465 -6.06 19.92 -18.34
C GLN A 465 -5.57 21.11 -17.51
N LEU A 466 -6.08 21.26 -16.28
CA LEU A 466 -5.68 22.32 -15.37
C LEU A 466 -4.21 22.15 -14.95
N LEU A 467 -3.80 20.93 -14.64
CA LEU A 467 -2.42 20.58 -14.30
C LEU A 467 -1.47 20.88 -15.46
N ALA A 468 -1.81 20.47 -16.69
CA ALA A 468 -1.01 20.77 -17.87
C ALA A 468 -0.87 22.28 -18.12
N THR A 469 -1.95 23.04 -17.89
CA THR A 469 -1.93 24.50 -18.02
C THR A 469 -1.03 25.14 -16.96
N LEU A 470 -1.10 24.69 -15.71
CA LEU A 470 -0.24 25.16 -14.62
C LEU A 470 1.22 24.81 -14.83
N HIS A 471 1.53 23.58 -15.27
CA HIS A 471 2.88 23.16 -15.62
C HIS A 471 3.46 24.04 -16.74
N LYS A 472 2.69 24.27 -17.82
CA LYS A 472 3.10 25.15 -18.91
C LYS A 472 3.40 26.56 -18.42
N LEU A 473 2.53 27.12 -17.57
CA LEU A 473 2.71 28.46 -17.00
C LEU A 473 3.94 28.52 -16.09
N SER A 474 4.21 27.47 -15.31
CA SER A 474 5.39 27.39 -14.45
C SER A 474 6.71 27.29 -15.23
N SER A 475 6.69 26.69 -16.43
CA SER A 475 7.87 26.57 -17.30
C SER A 475 8.07 27.77 -18.24
N GLU A 476 7.02 28.54 -18.54
CA GLU A 476 7.04 29.63 -19.52
C GLU A 476 6.94 31.03 -18.86
N VAL A 477 7.46 31.19 -17.64
CA VAL A 477 7.47 32.49 -16.96
C VAL A 477 8.37 33.48 -17.72
N LYS A 478 7.77 34.52 -18.29
CA LYS A 478 8.48 35.60 -19.02
C LYS A 478 8.43 36.88 -18.21
N VAL A 479 9.58 37.56 -18.14
CA VAL A 479 9.69 38.91 -17.58
C VAL A 479 8.90 39.88 -18.46
N VAL A 480 8.23 40.84 -17.84
CA VAL A 480 7.46 41.87 -18.55
C VAL A 480 8.39 42.79 -19.34
N ASP A 481 8.02 43.02 -20.60
CA ASP A 481 8.79 43.88 -21.50
C ASP A 481 8.49 45.36 -21.24
N ILE A 482 9.52 46.09 -20.81
CA ILE A 482 9.48 47.55 -20.57
C ILE A 482 10.05 48.37 -21.73
N THR A 483 10.49 47.74 -22.82
CA THR A 483 11.17 48.41 -23.94
C THR A 483 10.24 49.23 -24.83
N GLY A 484 8.92 49.16 -24.62
CA GLY A 484 7.91 49.88 -25.40
C GLY A 484 7.69 49.32 -26.81
N LYS A 485 8.29 48.16 -27.14
CA LYS A 485 8.14 47.47 -28.44
C LYS A 485 6.84 46.66 -28.53
N THR A 486 6.19 46.42 -27.40
CA THR A 486 4.93 45.69 -27.29
C THR A 486 3.75 46.68 -27.30
N ALA A 487 2.66 46.31 -27.98
CA ALA A 487 1.48 47.17 -28.13
C ALA A 487 0.69 47.40 -26.81
N VAL A 488 1.09 46.73 -25.73
CA VAL A 488 0.40 46.69 -24.44
C VAL A 488 1.34 47.23 -23.38
N SER A 489 0.85 48.09 -22.48
CA SER A 489 1.67 48.66 -21.40
C SER A 489 2.23 47.57 -20.48
N ALA A 490 3.41 47.81 -19.89
CA ALA A 490 4.01 46.90 -18.91
C ALA A 490 3.06 46.62 -17.73
N SER A 491 2.31 47.63 -17.29
CA SER A 491 1.27 47.48 -16.25
C SER A 491 0.12 46.56 -16.67
N ALA A 492 -0.33 46.64 -17.93
CA ALA A 492 -1.40 45.80 -18.44
C ALA A 492 -0.93 44.35 -18.66
N GLN A 493 0.33 44.14 -19.07
CA GLN A 493 0.93 42.80 -19.18
C GLN A 493 1.02 42.10 -17.80
N MET A 494 1.49 42.83 -16.77
CA MET A 494 1.50 42.32 -15.39
C MET A 494 0.08 42.00 -14.90
N LEU A 495 -0.87 42.91 -15.12
CA LEU A 495 -2.26 42.73 -14.71
C LEU A 495 -2.91 41.51 -15.38
N GLU A 496 -2.61 41.27 -16.65
CA GLU A 496 -3.09 40.08 -17.38
C GLU A 496 -2.52 38.78 -16.79
N GLN A 497 -1.22 38.76 -16.45
CA GLN A 497 -0.60 37.60 -15.79
C GLN A 497 -1.23 37.32 -14.41
N THR A 498 -1.43 38.37 -13.60
CA THR A 498 -2.08 38.26 -12.28
C THR A 498 -3.53 37.80 -12.41
N ALA A 499 -4.31 38.38 -13.32
CA ALA A 499 -5.70 37.99 -13.56
C ALA A 499 -5.81 36.54 -14.04
N ARG A 500 -4.90 36.10 -14.91
CA ARG A 500 -4.82 34.71 -15.37
C ARG A 500 -4.50 33.75 -14.22
N MET A 501 -3.57 34.10 -13.34
CA MET A 501 -3.24 33.30 -12.16
C MET A 501 -4.44 33.20 -11.19
N GLN A 502 -5.12 34.32 -10.94
CA GLN A 502 -6.33 34.34 -10.11
C GLN A 502 -7.45 33.48 -10.68
N ASN A 503 -7.66 33.52 -11.99
CA ASN A 503 -8.65 32.69 -12.67
C ASN A 503 -8.33 31.19 -12.53
N LEU A 504 -7.05 30.81 -12.66
CA LEU A 504 -6.61 29.42 -12.45
C LEU A 504 -6.79 28.98 -10.99
N SER A 505 -6.50 29.85 -10.02
CA SER A 505 -6.75 29.58 -8.59
C SER A 505 -8.25 29.33 -8.33
N ASN A 506 -9.12 30.21 -8.82
CA ASN A 506 -10.57 30.06 -8.66
C ASN A 506 -11.09 28.76 -9.31
N ALA A 507 -10.55 28.40 -10.49
CA ALA A 507 -10.88 27.14 -11.15
C ALA A 507 -10.41 25.91 -10.35
N LEU A 508 -9.22 25.98 -9.74
CA LEU A 508 -8.68 24.92 -8.88
C LEU A 508 -9.55 24.72 -7.63
N ASP A 509 -9.95 25.80 -6.96
CA ASP A 509 -10.79 25.72 -5.76
C ASP A 509 -12.15 25.10 -6.05
N LYS A 510 -12.77 25.48 -7.18
CA LYS A 510 -14.01 24.86 -7.63
C LYS A 510 -13.83 23.37 -7.90
N LEU A 511 -12.77 22.99 -8.63
CA LEU A 511 -12.50 21.60 -8.94
C LEU A 511 -12.19 20.77 -7.70
N LYS A 512 -11.49 21.34 -6.70
CA LYS A 512 -11.23 20.71 -5.40
C LYS A 512 -12.52 20.38 -4.66
N GLY A 513 -13.52 21.28 -4.70
CA GLY A 513 -14.86 21.04 -4.16
C GLY A 513 -15.57 19.87 -4.87
N GLU A 514 -15.58 19.88 -6.20
CA GLU A 514 -16.20 18.82 -7.01
C GLU A 514 -15.52 17.45 -6.79
N VAL A 515 -14.19 17.42 -6.67
CA VAL A 515 -13.42 16.21 -6.34
C VAL A 515 -13.78 15.71 -4.94
N ALA A 516 -13.89 16.60 -3.95
CA ALA A 516 -14.26 16.23 -2.59
C ALA A 516 -15.66 15.59 -2.54
N GLU A 517 -16.64 16.19 -3.22
CA GLU A 517 -17.99 15.65 -3.32
C GLU A 517 -18.02 14.29 -4.05
N HIS A 518 -17.29 14.18 -5.16
CA HIS A 518 -17.17 12.94 -5.91
C HIS A 518 -16.60 11.80 -5.06
N VAL A 519 -15.52 12.07 -4.31
CA VAL A 519 -14.89 11.10 -3.42
C VAL A 519 -15.86 10.63 -2.33
N VAL A 520 -16.60 11.55 -1.71
CA VAL A 520 -17.58 11.20 -0.68
C VAL A 520 -18.73 10.36 -1.25
N SER A 521 -19.18 10.68 -2.46
CA SER A 521 -20.30 9.99 -3.11
C SER A 521 -19.94 8.57 -3.59
N HIS A 522 -18.69 8.33 -3.95
CA HIS A 522 -18.24 7.02 -4.45
C HIS A 522 -17.85 6.03 -3.36
N ASN A 523 -17.56 6.50 -2.14
CA ASN A 523 -17.16 5.62 -1.03
C ASN A 523 -18.40 5.22 -0.21
N PRO A 524 -18.79 3.93 -0.19
CA PRO A 524 -19.92 3.47 0.61
C PRO A 524 -19.74 3.84 2.08
N GLY A 525 -20.76 4.48 2.68
CA GLY A 525 -20.72 4.91 4.08
C GLY A 525 -19.96 6.21 4.37
N ALA A 526 -19.37 6.87 3.37
CA ALA A 526 -18.66 8.14 3.55
C ALA A 526 -19.58 9.38 3.58
N LYS A 527 -20.80 9.27 3.04
CA LYS A 527 -21.78 10.36 2.93
C LYS A 527 -22.70 10.43 4.14
N ALA A 528 -22.86 11.63 4.70
CA ALA A 528 -23.85 11.92 5.74
C ALA A 528 -25.27 12.03 5.15
N PHE A 529 -26.27 11.57 5.89
CA PHE A 529 -27.67 11.67 5.46
C PHE A 529 -28.12 13.13 5.48
N SER A 530 -28.47 13.69 4.32
CA SER A 530 -28.84 15.09 4.14
C SER A 530 -29.62 15.28 2.83
N ASP A 531 -30.57 16.23 2.82
CA ASP A 531 -31.51 16.42 1.71
C ASP A 531 -31.00 17.40 0.64
N PHE A 532 -30.14 18.36 1.01
CA PHE A 532 -29.78 19.50 0.15
C PHE A 532 -28.43 19.36 -0.56
N ALA A 533 -27.42 18.80 0.10
CA ALA A 533 -26.05 18.77 -0.41
C ALA A 533 -25.28 17.56 0.14
N THR A 534 -24.16 17.22 -0.49
CA THR A 534 -23.32 16.09 -0.04
C THR A 534 -22.33 16.55 1.02
N PHE A 535 -22.42 15.96 2.22
CA PHE A 535 -21.46 16.18 3.30
C PHE A 535 -20.74 14.88 3.69
N PRO A 536 -19.43 14.92 3.98
CA PRO A 536 -18.71 13.77 4.52
C PRO A 536 -19.11 13.48 5.97
N VAL A 537 -19.14 12.20 6.36
CA VAL A 537 -19.24 11.83 7.78
C VAL A 537 -17.91 12.10 8.51
N SER A 538 -17.98 12.47 9.79
CA SER A 538 -16.79 12.82 10.58
C SER A 538 -15.74 11.69 10.64
N SER A 539 -16.18 10.43 10.73
CA SER A 539 -15.29 9.27 10.71
C SER A 539 -14.50 9.14 9.42
N PHE A 540 -15.09 9.49 8.28
CA PHE A 540 -14.44 9.44 6.98
C PHE A 540 -13.36 10.53 6.85
N VAL A 541 -13.63 11.74 7.35
CA VAL A 541 -12.64 12.83 7.36
C VAL A 541 -11.44 12.45 8.23
N LYS A 542 -11.67 11.97 9.45
CA LYS A 542 -10.61 11.51 10.36
C LYS A 542 -9.78 10.38 9.75
N ALA A 543 -10.43 9.38 9.17
CA ALA A 543 -9.73 8.27 8.50
C ALA A 543 -8.88 8.75 7.31
N LYS A 544 -9.32 9.77 6.57
CA LYS A 544 -8.57 10.37 5.47
C LYS A 544 -7.34 11.12 5.96
N GLU A 545 -7.45 11.86 7.06
CA GLU A 545 -6.34 12.55 7.72
C GLU A 545 -5.31 11.55 8.26
N GLU A 546 -5.75 10.49 8.95
CA GLU A 546 -4.87 9.41 9.41
C GLU A 546 -4.16 8.72 8.24
N LYS A 547 -4.84 8.51 7.11
CA LYS A 547 -4.22 7.92 5.91
C LYS A 547 -3.10 8.81 5.34
N GLN A 548 -3.18 10.13 5.48
CA GLN A 548 -2.09 11.04 5.09
C GLN A 548 -0.90 10.96 6.05
N GLY A 549 -1.16 10.78 7.35
CA GLY A 549 -0.12 10.60 8.38
C GLY A 549 0.54 9.21 8.40
N GLY A 550 -0.05 8.23 7.71
CA GLY A 550 0.45 6.85 7.65
C GLY A 550 0.06 6.02 8.87
N SER A 551 0.67 4.84 9.02
CA SER A 551 0.42 3.98 10.18
C SER A 551 0.98 4.59 11.46
N VAL A 552 0.17 4.64 12.52
CA VAL A 552 0.57 5.16 13.83
C VAL A 552 1.49 4.17 14.53
N PHE A 553 2.63 4.64 15.05
CA PHE A 553 3.52 3.82 15.86
C PHE A 553 2.91 3.61 17.25
N VAL A 554 2.64 2.35 17.60
CA VAL A 554 2.01 1.99 18.88
C VAL A 554 3.01 1.51 19.93
N GLY A 555 4.14 0.91 19.51
CA GLY A 555 5.15 0.42 20.45
C GLY A 555 6.26 -0.42 19.79
N ARG A 556 7.21 -0.87 20.62
CA ARG A 556 8.35 -1.71 20.21
C ARG A 556 8.42 -2.96 21.10
N VAL A 557 8.61 -4.12 20.47
CA VAL A 557 8.91 -5.37 21.16
C VAL A 557 10.36 -5.73 20.87
N ALA A 558 11.14 -5.98 21.92
CA ALA A 558 12.53 -6.44 21.78
C ALA A 558 12.56 -7.96 21.90
N ILE A 559 13.22 -8.61 20.94
CA ILE A 559 13.44 -10.06 20.94
C ILE A 559 14.94 -10.28 21.17
N PRO A 560 15.35 -11.18 22.09
CA PRO A 560 16.76 -11.46 22.32
C PRO A 560 17.47 -11.93 21.04
N CYS A 561 18.60 -11.32 20.71
CA CYS A 561 19.46 -11.72 19.60
C CYS A 561 20.94 -11.62 19.99
N THR A 562 21.80 -12.28 19.22
CA THR A 562 23.26 -12.18 19.36
C THR A 562 23.72 -10.75 19.02
N ARG A 563 24.72 -10.25 19.74
CA ARG A 563 25.28 -8.90 19.50
C ARG A 563 25.83 -8.79 18.09
N GLY A 564 25.44 -7.74 17.36
CA GLY A 564 25.82 -7.51 15.97
C GLY A 564 24.86 -8.12 14.93
N GLN A 565 23.77 -8.79 15.37
CA GLN A 565 22.69 -9.28 14.49
C GLN A 565 21.35 -8.59 14.76
N GLU A 566 21.36 -7.41 15.40
CA GLU A 566 20.14 -6.66 15.69
C GLU A 566 19.45 -6.23 14.38
N GLN A 567 18.20 -6.67 14.17
CA GLN A 567 17.37 -6.26 13.04
C GLN A 567 16.12 -5.53 13.52
N VAL A 568 15.77 -4.43 12.83
CA VAL A 568 14.56 -3.66 13.09
C VAL A 568 13.54 -3.95 12.00
N HIS A 569 12.45 -4.62 12.37
CA HIS A 569 11.32 -4.88 11.49
C HIS A 569 10.16 -3.93 11.79
N ARG A 570 9.61 -3.29 10.75
CA ARG A 570 8.41 -2.45 10.85
C ARG A 570 7.18 -3.30 10.51
N LEU A 571 6.45 -3.69 11.54
CA LEU A 571 5.23 -4.48 11.40
C LEU A 571 4.00 -3.57 11.48
N VAL A 572 3.15 -3.62 10.46
CA VAL A 572 1.85 -2.93 10.45
C VAL A 572 0.79 -3.96 10.81
N LEU A 573 0.17 -3.78 11.97
CA LEU A 573 -0.84 -4.69 12.51
C LEU A 573 -2.20 -4.01 12.54
N SER A 574 -3.25 -4.76 12.22
CA SER A 574 -4.61 -4.33 12.52
C SER A 574 -4.85 -4.30 14.04
N ARG A 575 -5.86 -3.55 14.47
CA ARG A 575 -6.26 -3.51 15.89
C ARG A 575 -6.51 -4.91 16.46
N GLN A 576 -7.08 -5.84 15.69
CA GLN A 576 -7.34 -7.21 16.15
C GLN A 576 -6.04 -8.00 16.35
N GLN A 577 -5.12 -7.92 15.40
CA GLN A 577 -3.81 -8.58 15.50
C GLN A 577 -2.98 -8.01 16.65
N LEU A 578 -3.05 -6.70 16.91
CA LEU A 578 -2.35 -6.09 18.04
C LEU A 578 -2.87 -6.61 19.39
N HIS A 579 -4.19 -6.76 19.57
CA HIS A 579 -4.73 -7.36 20.79
C HIS A 579 -4.29 -8.82 20.95
N GLU A 580 -4.18 -9.57 19.85
CA GLU A 580 -3.69 -10.95 19.89
C GLU A 580 -2.24 -11.00 20.36
N VAL A 581 -1.37 -10.19 19.75
CA VAL A 581 0.04 -10.08 20.16
C VAL A 581 0.14 -9.67 21.63
N HIS A 582 -0.64 -8.68 22.07
CA HIS A 582 -0.64 -8.26 23.46
C HIS A 582 -1.07 -9.39 24.41
N ARG A 583 -2.11 -10.17 24.06
CA ARG A 583 -2.54 -11.31 24.86
C ARG A 583 -1.46 -12.37 24.96
N LEU A 584 -0.79 -12.69 23.84
CA LEU A 584 0.27 -13.69 23.77
C LEU A 584 1.55 -13.27 24.51
N LEU A 585 1.82 -11.97 24.62
CA LEU A 585 2.95 -11.46 25.41
C LEU A 585 2.65 -11.39 26.91
N MET A 586 1.38 -11.41 27.30
CA MET A 586 0.93 -11.41 28.70
C MET A 586 0.67 -12.81 29.27
N ALA A 587 0.52 -13.81 28.39
CA ALA A 587 0.43 -15.23 28.73
C ALA A 587 1.82 -15.84 28.88
#